data_AF-A0A2Z7B9N9-F1
#
_entry.id   AF-A0A2Z7B9N9-F1
#
_cell.length_a   1.000
_cell.length_b   1.000
_cell.length_c   1.000
_cell.angle_alpha   90.00
_cell.angle_beta   90.00
_cell.angle_gamma   90.00
#
_symmetry.space_group_name_H-M   'P 1'
#
loop_
_entity.id
_entity.type
_entity.pdbx_description
1 polymer ?
#
loop_
_entity_poly.entity_id
_entity_poly.type
_entity_poly.pdbx_seq_one_letter_code
_entity_poly.pdbx_strand_id
1 'polypeptide(L)'
;MLLRNMKSKSMQCLLTKSSLLSMPMAALNRCDDQILGRPLSHIGGLVGTRLNSSGFVTGVRAMSSDKAVRDPESVSYLSQREAREIDETLIGPSGFGADQLMELAGLSVATSIAEVYKPSEFNRVLAICGPGNTGSEGLIAARHMLHFGYKPVVCYPIRTAKALLESLPIPFLPAEDLPLDLSKSYDIVVDAIFGSSFHGSPRTPFNSLIQRLVALRNLNQKEKLPVIVSVDIPSGWHVEDGDPSGKGIEPDMLVSLTAPKMCAKKFSGRHHFLGGRFIPPSVAKNFKLRLPTYPGTSLCIRIGKPPQVDISALRENYIAPEFSEEQADVDPFTQVLLYVNPSCLAKLPVVSDGELLLYSVRMMMLKGFDKNGFVWYTNYESPKAREISENSRGAIVFYWGALFRQIIVEGLVEKVADEESDRYFQSRPRGSQIGAIVSKQSTVVSGREILHQQQEKLEAQFSEGSLIPRPKYWGGYRLKPELFEFWQGQPSNLHDRLRYTLEDIDGKRAWKIERLAP
;
A
#
# COMPACT_ATOMS: atom_id res chain seq x y z
N MET A 1 8.57 37.66 -8.21
CA MET A 1 8.67 37.23 -9.64
C MET A 1 9.01 35.74 -9.64
N LEU A 2 8.52 34.96 -10.61
CA LEU A 2 8.44 33.48 -10.62
C LEU A 2 7.23 32.87 -9.88
N LEU A 3 6.34 32.31 -10.69
CA LEU A 3 5.24 31.38 -10.39
C LEU A 3 5.40 30.19 -11.36
N ARG A 4 4.59 29.14 -11.17
CA ARG A 4 4.37 27.98 -12.08
C ARG A 4 5.39 26.84 -12.01
N ASN A 5 5.02 25.74 -11.32
CA ASN A 5 4.56 24.51 -11.98
C ASN A 5 4.34 23.34 -10.99
N MET A 6 3.16 22.71 -11.03
CA MET A 6 2.99 21.24 -11.11
C MET A 6 1.51 20.85 -11.24
N LYS A 7 1.23 19.60 -11.67
CA LYS A 7 -0.13 19.14 -12.06
C LYS A 7 -0.63 17.97 -11.19
N SER A 8 -1.91 18.07 -10.78
CA SER A 8 -2.93 17.04 -10.52
C SER A 8 -2.54 15.57 -10.19
N LYS A 9 -3.13 15.02 -9.10
CA LYS A 9 -3.68 13.65 -9.00
C LYS A 9 -4.72 13.56 -7.83
N SER A 10 -5.40 12.42 -7.63
CA SER A 10 -6.63 12.30 -6.80
C SER A 10 -6.93 10.87 -6.30
N MET A 11 -7.58 10.66 -5.14
CA MET A 11 -8.82 9.83 -4.97
C MET A 11 -9.52 9.92 -3.58
N GLN A 12 -10.34 8.91 -3.14
CA GLN A 12 -11.53 8.97 -2.23
C GLN A 12 -11.57 7.93 -1.03
N CYS A 13 -12.48 8.13 -0.03
CA CYS A 13 -12.71 7.46 1.30
C CYS A 13 -14.23 7.68 1.71
N LEU A 14 -14.73 7.47 2.96
CA LEU A 14 -16.15 7.68 3.45
C LEU A 14 -16.28 7.68 5.03
N LEU A 15 -17.37 8.21 5.67
CA LEU A 15 -17.46 8.58 7.14
C LEU A 15 -18.86 8.53 7.87
N THR A 16 -19.06 9.33 8.95
CA THR A 16 -20.17 9.42 9.97
C THR A 16 -20.64 10.90 10.27
N LYS A 17 -21.80 11.14 10.96
CA LYS A 17 -22.50 12.47 11.22
C LYS A 17 -23.31 12.57 12.55
N SER A 18 -23.81 13.78 12.87
CA SER A 18 -25.16 14.17 13.43
C SER A 18 -25.34 14.54 14.91
N SER A 19 -26.17 15.54 15.32
CA SER A 19 -26.85 16.70 14.63
C SER A 19 -27.58 17.64 15.64
N LEU A 20 -28.16 18.78 15.18
CA LEU A 20 -29.16 19.68 15.87
C LEU A 20 -28.59 20.61 17.00
N LEU A 21 -29.17 21.77 17.45
CA LEU A 21 -30.27 22.68 16.98
C LEU A 21 -30.18 24.14 17.59
N SER A 22 -31.18 25.00 17.27
CA SER A 22 -31.41 26.47 17.39
C SER A 22 -31.45 27.22 18.76
N MET A 23 -31.31 28.57 18.90
CA MET A 23 -30.72 29.61 18.00
C MET A 23 -30.31 31.01 18.59
N PRO A 24 -31.18 31.98 19.05
CA PRO A 24 -31.00 33.36 18.53
C PRO A 24 -30.91 34.55 19.52
N MET A 25 -30.39 35.71 19.04
CA MET A 25 -31.00 37.05 19.25
C MET A 25 -30.51 38.16 18.28
N ALA A 26 -31.26 39.27 18.25
CA ALA A 26 -31.23 40.52 17.47
C ALA A 26 -29.89 41.31 17.35
N ALA A 27 -29.72 42.34 16.49
CA ALA A 27 -30.36 42.79 15.23
C ALA A 27 -29.64 44.08 14.70
N LEU A 28 -29.85 44.49 13.43
CA LEU A 28 -29.94 45.92 13.01
C LEU A 28 -30.31 46.12 11.52
N ASN A 29 -31.02 47.22 11.26
CA ASN A 29 -31.35 47.99 10.03
C ASN A 29 -30.71 47.65 8.65
N ARG A 30 -31.24 48.12 7.50
CA ARG A 30 -32.60 48.52 7.01
C ARG A 30 -32.42 49.12 5.60
N CYS A 31 -33.21 48.71 4.60
CA CYS A 31 -33.61 49.53 3.43
C CYS A 31 -34.65 48.74 2.61
N ASP A 32 -35.57 49.44 1.96
CA ASP A 32 -36.88 48.91 1.57
C ASP A 32 -37.08 48.71 0.05
N ASP A 33 -38.26 48.13 -0.24
CA ASP A 33 -38.98 47.88 -1.51
C ASP A 33 -38.88 46.47 -2.11
N GLN A 34 -39.91 45.61 -1.93
CA GLN A 34 -41.23 45.59 -2.62
C GLN A 34 -41.08 45.20 -4.13
N ILE A 35 -41.82 44.25 -4.70
CA ILE A 35 -43.28 44.01 -4.62
C ILE A 35 -43.67 42.50 -4.64
N LEU A 36 -44.68 42.17 -3.81
CA LEU A 36 -45.72 41.11 -3.85
C LEU A 36 -45.60 39.86 -4.77
N GLY A 37 -45.87 38.68 -4.17
CA GLY A 37 -46.36 37.45 -4.82
C GLY A 37 -46.69 36.35 -3.79
N ARG A 38 -47.97 35.95 -3.65
CA ARG A 38 -48.46 35.06 -2.55
C ARG A 38 -48.94 33.66 -3.03
N PRO A 39 -49.20 32.69 -2.12
CA PRO A 39 -49.12 31.24 -2.42
C PRO A 39 -50.47 30.47 -2.35
N LEU A 40 -50.40 29.16 -2.65
CA LEU A 40 -51.26 28.05 -2.16
C LEU A 40 -50.29 26.87 -1.90
N SER A 41 -50.27 26.05 -0.83
CA SER A 41 -51.24 25.51 0.14
C SER A 41 -52.04 24.29 -0.35
N HIS A 42 -51.73 23.09 0.18
CA HIS A 42 -52.61 22.00 0.67
C HIS A 42 -51.67 20.82 1.09
N ILE A 43 -51.73 20.21 2.28
CA ILE A 43 -52.81 19.48 3.01
C ILE A 43 -53.02 18.04 2.49
N GLY A 44 -52.96 17.08 3.41
CA GLY A 44 -53.29 15.66 3.21
C GLY A 44 -52.09 14.79 2.81
N GLY A 45 -51.97 13.54 3.28
CA GLY A 45 -52.82 12.82 4.23
C GLY A 45 -52.42 11.34 4.33
N LEU A 46 -52.70 10.68 5.45
CA LEU A 46 -52.33 9.27 5.69
C LEU A 46 -52.96 8.31 4.68
N VAL A 47 -52.22 7.27 4.28
CA VAL A 47 -52.55 5.86 4.55
C VAL A 47 -51.23 5.09 4.71
N GLY A 48 -51.18 4.15 5.67
CA GLY A 48 -50.09 3.18 5.78
C GLY A 48 -50.60 1.75 5.66
N THR A 49 -49.89 0.90 4.92
CA THR A 49 -50.14 -0.55 4.85
C THR A 49 -48.81 -1.31 4.95
N ARG A 50 -48.75 -2.29 5.86
CA ARG A 50 -47.66 -3.26 5.93
C ARG A 50 -47.95 -4.40 4.96
N LEU A 51 -46.95 -4.84 4.20
CA LEU A 51 -46.95 -6.15 3.55
C LEU A 51 -45.58 -6.81 3.74
N ASN A 52 -45.58 -8.14 3.87
CA ASN A 52 -44.42 -8.92 4.30
C ASN A 52 -43.43 -9.16 3.15
N SER A 53 -42.14 -9.15 3.48
CA SER A 53 -41.06 -9.58 2.60
C SER A 53 -40.98 -11.11 2.50
N SER A 54 -41.27 -11.67 1.33
CA SER A 54 -40.82 -13.00 0.93
C SER A 54 -39.68 -12.87 -0.08
N GLY A 55 -38.54 -13.52 0.20
CA GLY A 55 -37.33 -13.36 -0.61
C GLY A 55 -37.33 -14.26 -1.85
N PHE A 56 -37.14 -13.67 -3.02
CA PHE A 56 -36.77 -14.40 -4.24
C PHE A 56 -35.27 -14.21 -4.53
N VAL A 57 -34.52 -15.31 -4.48
CA VAL A 57 -33.11 -15.36 -4.88
C VAL A 57 -33.04 -15.93 -6.30
N THR A 58 -32.74 -15.07 -7.29
CA THR A 58 -32.46 -15.48 -8.67
C THR A 58 -31.04 -15.09 -9.05
N GLY A 59 -30.15 -16.08 -9.10
CA GLY A 59 -28.75 -15.86 -9.45
C GLY A 59 -28.55 -15.68 -10.96
N VAL A 60 -27.79 -14.65 -11.36
CA VAL A 60 -27.31 -14.46 -12.73
C VAL A 60 -25.80 -14.67 -12.77
N ARG A 61 -25.36 -15.65 -13.56
CA ARG A 61 -23.98 -16.18 -13.56
C ARG A 61 -23.08 -15.39 -14.51
N ALA A 62 -22.65 -14.20 -14.08
CA ALA A 62 -21.73 -13.37 -14.88
C ALA A 62 -20.38 -14.09 -15.15
N MET A 63 -19.99 -14.19 -16.42
CA MET A 63 -18.69 -14.71 -16.83
C MET A 63 -17.68 -13.57 -16.91
N SER A 64 -16.85 -13.39 -15.88
CA SER A 64 -15.70 -12.48 -15.90
C SER A 64 -14.43 -13.21 -16.33
N SER A 65 -13.67 -12.60 -17.24
CA SER A 65 -12.40 -13.14 -17.78
C SER A 65 -11.20 -13.00 -16.82
N ASP A 66 -11.33 -12.23 -15.74
CA ASP A 66 -10.22 -11.92 -14.81
C ASP A 66 -9.89 -13.03 -13.79
N LYS A 67 -10.51 -14.22 -13.89
CA LYS A 67 -10.35 -15.31 -12.90
C LYS A 67 -8.93 -15.88 -12.79
N ALA A 68 -8.05 -15.65 -13.77
CA ALA A 68 -6.71 -16.23 -13.80
C ALA A 68 -5.72 -15.64 -12.75
N VAL A 69 -6.10 -14.60 -12.00
CA VAL A 69 -5.17 -13.79 -11.18
C VAL A 69 -5.14 -14.20 -9.69
N ARG A 70 -5.99 -15.13 -9.23
CA ARG A 70 -6.13 -15.45 -7.79
C ARG A 70 -6.31 -16.94 -7.45
N ASP A 71 -5.63 -17.84 -8.16
CA ASP A 71 -5.59 -19.26 -7.79
C ASP A 71 -4.14 -19.74 -7.55
N PRO A 72 -3.68 -19.82 -6.28
CA PRO A 72 -2.37 -20.34 -5.93
C PRO A 72 -2.15 -21.82 -6.25
N GLU A 73 -3.20 -22.62 -6.44
CA GLU A 73 -3.10 -24.04 -6.76
C GLU A 73 -2.87 -24.28 -8.27
N SER A 74 -2.94 -23.22 -9.08
CA SER A 74 -2.78 -23.29 -10.54
C SER A 74 -1.31 -23.43 -11.01
N VAL A 75 -0.31 -23.08 -10.20
CA VAL A 75 1.11 -23.04 -10.59
C VAL A 75 1.66 -24.45 -10.91
N SER A 76 2.49 -24.59 -11.95
CA SER A 76 3.18 -25.85 -12.25
C SER A 76 4.28 -26.15 -11.21
N TYR A 77 4.37 -27.42 -10.80
CA TYR A 77 5.45 -27.93 -9.95
C TYR A 77 6.26 -28.96 -10.72
N LEU A 78 7.59 -28.89 -10.67
CA LEU A 78 8.51 -29.72 -11.44
C LEU A 78 9.03 -30.92 -10.65
N SER A 79 9.11 -32.08 -11.31
CA SER A 79 10.02 -33.16 -10.92
C SER A 79 11.48 -32.71 -10.98
N GLN A 80 12.38 -33.47 -10.34
CA GLN A 80 13.83 -33.22 -10.46
C GLN A 80 14.30 -33.31 -11.92
N ARG A 81 13.67 -34.20 -12.70
CA ARG A 81 13.94 -34.38 -14.12
C ARG A 81 13.51 -33.17 -14.96
N GLU A 82 12.26 -32.70 -14.81
CA GLU A 82 11.76 -31.56 -15.60
C GLU A 82 12.55 -30.28 -15.30
N ALA A 83 12.94 -30.05 -14.04
CA ALA A 83 13.81 -28.92 -13.68
C ALA A 83 15.13 -28.96 -14.44
N ARG A 84 15.79 -30.13 -14.47
CA ARG A 84 17.04 -30.32 -15.23
C ARG A 84 16.85 -30.14 -16.74
N GLU A 85 15.79 -30.71 -17.33
CA GLU A 85 15.52 -30.57 -18.77
C GLU A 85 15.24 -29.10 -19.17
N ILE A 86 14.63 -28.31 -18.28
CA ILE A 86 14.44 -26.87 -18.47
C ILE A 86 15.77 -26.12 -18.36
N ASP A 87 16.60 -26.39 -17.36
CA ASP A 87 17.91 -25.72 -17.20
C ASP A 87 18.86 -26.03 -18.37
N GLU A 88 18.91 -27.28 -18.83
CA GLU A 88 19.64 -27.70 -20.03
C GLU A 88 19.11 -27.01 -21.31
N THR A 89 17.79 -26.76 -21.38
CA THR A 89 17.19 -25.97 -22.48
C THR A 89 17.55 -24.49 -22.40
N LEU A 90 17.59 -23.90 -21.20
CA LEU A 90 17.88 -22.48 -20.98
C LEU A 90 19.35 -22.12 -21.19
N ILE A 91 20.27 -23.06 -20.93
CA ILE A 91 21.74 -22.87 -21.04
C ILE A 91 22.29 -23.48 -22.36
N GLY A 92 21.42 -24.04 -23.20
CA GLY A 92 21.79 -24.68 -24.47
C GLY A 92 22.40 -23.74 -25.53
N PRO A 93 22.81 -24.27 -26.71
CA PRO A 93 23.61 -23.53 -27.71
C PRO A 93 23.00 -22.25 -28.30
N SER A 94 21.72 -21.97 -28.06
CA SER A 94 21.03 -20.73 -28.44
C SER A 94 20.28 -20.09 -27.26
N GLY A 95 20.68 -20.44 -26.03
CA GLY A 95 20.11 -19.99 -24.78
C GLY A 95 20.88 -18.82 -24.15
N PHE A 96 20.75 -18.71 -22.83
CA PHE A 96 21.40 -17.68 -22.00
C PHE A 96 22.76 -18.14 -21.48
N GLY A 97 23.64 -17.19 -21.18
CA GLY A 97 24.84 -17.50 -20.39
C GLY A 97 24.44 -17.91 -18.97
N ALA A 98 25.00 -19.00 -18.45
CA ALA A 98 24.67 -19.49 -17.11
C ALA A 98 24.80 -18.41 -16.01
N ASP A 99 25.82 -17.56 -16.12
CA ASP A 99 26.05 -16.44 -15.19
C ASP A 99 24.96 -15.36 -15.26
N GLN A 100 24.28 -15.19 -16.40
CA GLN A 100 23.14 -14.27 -16.53
C GLN A 100 21.90 -14.79 -15.80
N LEU A 101 21.65 -16.11 -15.90
CA LEU A 101 20.55 -16.75 -15.19
C LEU A 101 20.80 -16.73 -13.68
N MET A 102 22.03 -17.06 -13.25
CA MET A 102 22.46 -17.00 -11.86
C MET A 102 22.38 -15.57 -11.28
N GLU A 103 22.73 -14.54 -12.06
CA GLU A 103 22.60 -13.14 -11.65
C GLU A 103 21.14 -12.77 -11.36
N LEU A 104 20.24 -13.11 -12.28
CA LEU A 104 18.80 -12.86 -12.13
C LEU A 104 18.16 -13.71 -11.03
N ALA A 105 18.64 -14.94 -10.81
CA ALA A 105 18.21 -15.83 -9.75
C ALA A 105 18.59 -15.29 -8.36
N GLY A 106 19.87 -15.00 -8.11
CA GLY A 106 20.34 -14.43 -6.85
C GLY A 106 19.75 -13.05 -6.55
N LEU A 107 19.55 -12.22 -7.58
CA LEU A 107 18.79 -10.96 -7.45
C LEU A 107 17.31 -11.21 -7.08
N SER A 108 16.67 -12.23 -7.65
CA SER A 108 15.29 -12.62 -7.28
C SER A 108 15.20 -13.09 -5.82
N VAL A 109 16.21 -13.81 -5.31
CA VAL A 109 16.31 -14.20 -3.89
C VAL A 109 16.42 -12.97 -3.00
N ALA A 110 17.39 -12.08 -3.25
CA ALA A 110 17.57 -10.84 -2.48
C ALA A 110 16.32 -9.95 -2.49
N THR A 111 15.62 -9.87 -3.63
CA THR A 111 14.38 -9.10 -3.77
C THR A 111 13.22 -9.74 -2.99
N SER A 112 13.09 -11.06 -3.02
CA SER A 112 12.06 -11.80 -2.25
C SER A 112 12.24 -11.60 -0.74
N ILE A 113 13.49 -11.59 -0.28
CA ILE A 113 13.85 -11.31 1.12
C ILE A 113 13.47 -9.87 1.49
N ALA A 114 13.85 -8.89 0.66
CA ALA A 114 13.59 -7.46 0.90
C ALA A 114 12.10 -7.06 0.79
N GLU A 115 11.29 -7.80 0.03
CA GLU A 115 9.84 -7.61 0.02
C GLU A 115 9.22 -7.90 1.39
N VAL A 116 9.81 -8.80 2.18
CA VAL A 116 9.33 -9.20 3.51
C VAL A 116 10.11 -8.54 4.65
N TYR A 117 11.35 -8.96 4.88
CA TYR A 117 12.10 -8.67 6.10
C TYR A 117 12.91 -7.39 5.93
N LYS A 118 12.51 -6.29 6.58
CA LYS A 118 13.10 -4.98 6.30
C LYS A 118 14.51 -4.83 6.93
N PRO A 119 15.48 -4.18 6.25
CA PRO A 119 16.82 -3.93 6.81
C PRO A 119 16.82 -3.18 8.16
N SER A 120 15.79 -2.39 8.43
CA SER A 120 15.53 -1.76 9.73
C SER A 120 15.43 -2.74 10.91
N GLU A 121 14.98 -3.97 10.65
CA GLU A 121 14.64 -4.98 11.67
C GLU A 121 15.42 -6.29 11.54
N PHE A 122 15.96 -6.58 10.35
CA PHE A 122 16.61 -7.85 10.01
C PHE A 122 17.91 -7.63 9.19
N ASN A 123 18.79 -6.71 9.63
CA ASN A 123 20.01 -6.40 8.85
C ASN A 123 21.12 -7.44 8.93
N ARG A 124 21.21 -8.30 9.96
CA ARG A 124 22.34 -9.23 10.11
C ARG A 124 22.04 -10.52 9.35
N VAL A 125 22.82 -10.83 8.31
CA VAL A 125 22.49 -11.94 7.39
C VAL A 125 23.66 -12.90 7.27
N LEU A 126 23.41 -14.20 7.44
CA LEU A 126 24.37 -15.26 7.11
C LEU A 126 23.91 -15.98 5.85
N ALA A 127 24.69 -15.94 4.77
CA ALA A 127 24.49 -16.80 3.60
C ALA A 127 25.39 -18.03 3.69
N ILE A 128 24.81 -19.23 3.67
CA ILE A 128 25.56 -20.50 3.69
C ILE A 128 25.51 -21.12 2.30
N CYS A 129 26.63 -21.03 1.58
CA CYS A 129 26.74 -21.38 0.16
C CYS A 129 27.36 -22.77 -0.05
N GLY A 130 26.70 -23.60 -0.86
CA GLY A 130 27.24 -24.87 -1.35
C GLY A 130 28.14 -24.74 -2.58
N PRO A 131 28.72 -25.84 -3.09
CA PRO A 131 29.73 -25.79 -4.15
C PRO A 131 29.15 -25.57 -5.57
N GLY A 132 27.84 -25.79 -5.77
CA GLY A 132 27.16 -25.68 -7.07
C GLY A 132 26.40 -24.36 -7.27
N ASN A 133 25.60 -24.31 -8.34
CA ASN A 133 24.86 -23.10 -8.78
C ASN A 133 24.11 -22.39 -7.63
N THR A 134 23.42 -23.14 -6.78
CA THR A 134 22.65 -22.60 -5.64
C THR A 134 23.51 -21.83 -4.64
N GLY A 135 24.75 -22.29 -4.41
CA GLY A 135 25.71 -21.54 -3.61
C GLY A 135 26.05 -20.21 -4.28
N SER A 136 26.33 -20.22 -5.58
CA SER A 136 26.55 -19.01 -6.37
C SER A 136 25.35 -18.07 -6.42
N GLU A 137 24.13 -18.59 -6.42
CA GLU A 137 22.89 -17.79 -6.30
C GLU A 137 22.80 -17.13 -4.92
N GLY A 138 23.17 -17.84 -3.84
CA GLY A 138 23.33 -17.28 -2.49
C GLY A 138 24.44 -16.22 -2.38
N LEU A 139 25.56 -16.41 -3.08
CA LEU A 139 26.65 -15.42 -3.18
C LEU A 139 26.16 -14.13 -3.86
N ILE A 140 25.43 -14.27 -4.98
CA ILE A 140 24.85 -13.15 -5.72
C ILE A 140 23.76 -12.46 -4.90
N ALA A 141 22.93 -13.24 -4.18
CA ALA A 141 21.93 -12.71 -3.26
C ALA A 141 22.59 -11.88 -2.13
N ALA A 142 23.66 -12.38 -1.51
CA ALA A 142 24.43 -11.65 -0.50
C ALA A 142 24.96 -10.31 -1.03
N ARG A 143 25.48 -10.25 -2.27
CA ARG A 143 25.86 -8.99 -2.93
C ARG A 143 24.70 -8.01 -3.07
N HIS A 144 23.56 -8.45 -3.61
CA HIS A 144 22.40 -7.56 -3.76
C HIS A 144 21.84 -7.10 -2.42
N MET A 145 21.87 -7.96 -1.40
CA MET A 145 21.50 -7.60 -0.03
C MET A 145 22.43 -6.54 0.58
N LEU A 146 23.75 -6.55 0.30
CA LEU A 146 24.62 -5.43 0.70
C LEU A 146 24.13 -4.11 0.10
N HIS A 147 23.78 -4.10 -1.19
CA HIS A 147 23.24 -2.91 -1.87
C HIS A 147 21.83 -2.52 -1.38
N PHE A 148 21.05 -3.46 -0.85
CA PHE A 148 19.73 -3.20 -0.24
C PHE A 148 19.82 -2.77 1.24
N GLY A 149 21.03 -2.58 1.79
CA GLY A 149 21.25 -2.05 3.14
C GLY A 149 21.35 -3.11 4.26
N TYR A 150 21.47 -4.38 3.91
CA TYR A 150 21.78 -5.45 4.87
C TYR A 150 23.29 -5.51 5.17
N LYS A 151 23.64 -6.28 6.20
CA LYS A 151 25.01 -6.63 6.61
C LYS A 151 25.21 -8.14 6.40
N PRO A 152 25.46 -8.59 5.17
CA PRO A 152 25.71 -9.99 4.86
C PRO A 152 27.10 -10.45 5.31
N VAL A 153 27.16 -11.71 5.73
CA VAL A 153 28.36 -12.52 5.98
C VAL A 153 28.17 -13.84 5.23
N VAL A 154 29.22 -14.36 4.62
CA VAL A 154 29.16 -15.57 3.77
C VAL A 154 29.95 -16.70 4.42
N CYS A 155 29.30 -17.85 4.63
CA CYS A 155 29.97 -19.12 4.85
C CYS A 155 30.02 -19.88 3.52
N TYR A 156 31.21 -20.04 2.94
CA TYR A 156 31.41 -20.76 1.67
C TYR A 156 32.57 -21.77 1.80
N PRO A 157 32.31 -22.99 2.33
CA PRO A 157 33.36 -23.93 2.74
C PRO A 157 34.11 -24.61 1.60
N ILE A 158 33.44 -24.86 0.46
CA ILE A 158 34.05 -25.46 -0.73
C ILE A 158 33.86 -24.48 -1.88
N ARG A 159 34.84 -23.60 -2.06
CA ARG A 159 34.83 -22.58 -3.11
C ARG A 159 35.15 -23.19 -4.46
N THR A 160 34.32 -22.94 -5.48
CA THR A 160 34.66 -23.24 -6.87
C THR A 160 35.22 -21.99 -7.56
N ALA A 161 36.06 -22.18 -8.57
CA ALA A 161 36.88 -21.11 -9.20
C ALA A 161 36.09 -20.08 -10.04
N LYS A 162 34.77 -19.96 -9.82
CA LYS A 162 33.84 -19.08 -10.56
C LYS A 162 33.27 -17.95 -9.67
N ALA A 163 33.91 -17.68 -8.53
CA ALA A 163 33.42 -16.77 -7.49
C ALA A 163 33.46 -15.29 -7.93
N LEU A 164 32.36 -14.82 -8.52
CA LEU A 164 32.16 -13.50 -9.12
C LEU A 164 31.98 -12.36 -8.07
N LEU A 165 32.76 -12.39 -6.97
CA LEU A 165 32.52 -11.61 -5.74
C LEU A 165 33.73 -10.87 -5.13
N GLU A 166 34.95 -11.03 -5.66
CA GLU A 166 36.16 -10.47 -5.03
C GLU A 166 36.22 -8.92 -4.97
N SER A 167 35.23 -8.23 -5.54
CA SER A 167 35.15 -6.76 -5.64
C SER A 167 34.33 -6.07 -4.54
N LEU A 168 33.73 -6.78 -3.58
CA LEU A 168 32.91 -6.19 -2.50
C LEU A 168 33.33 -6.60 -1.09
N PRO A 169 33.20 -5.72 -0.08
CA PRO A 169 33.65 -5.94 1.29
C PRO A 169 32.67 -6.79 2.12
N ILE A 170 32.29 -7.98 1.61
CA ILE A 170 31.45 -8.95 2.32
C ILE A 170 32.36 -9.91 3.08
N PRO A 171 32.28 -10.01 4.43
CA PRO A 171 33.10 -10.94 5.19
C PRO A 171 32.79 -12.40 4.82
N PHE A 172 33.83 -13.18 4.55
CA PHE A 172 33.74 -14.64 4.41
C PHE A 172 34.22 -15.29 5.70
N LEU A 173 33.39 -16.12 6.33
CA LEU A 173 33.77 -16.95 7.48
C LEU A 173 33.93 -18.43 7.08
N PRO A 174 34.93 -19.13 7.63
CA PRO A 174 34.96 -20.58 7.70
C PRO A 174 33.73 -21.16 8.43
N ALA A 175 33.46 -22.46 8.27
CA ALA A 175 32.31 -23.14 8.88
C ALA A 175 32.52 -23.40 10.39
N GLU A 176 33.79 -23.56 10.77
CA GLU A 176 34.31 -23.70 12.12
C GLU A 176 34.17 -22.39 12.93
N ASP A 177 34.40 -21.23 12.30
CA ASP A 177 34.32 -19.90 12.91
C ASP A 177 32.88 -19.38 13.08
N LEU A 178 31.88 -20.07 12.50
CA LEU A 178 30.48 -19.73 12.74
C LEU A 178 30.12 -19.95 14.22
N PRO A 179 29.38 -19.03 14.86
CA PRO A 179 28.95 -19.20 16.25
C PRO A 179 28.07 -20.45 16.40
N LEU A 180 28.18 -21.11 17.56
CA LEU A 180 27.38 -22.30 17.89
C LEU A 180 25.88 -21.98 17.93
N ASP A 181 25.54 -20.79 18.40
CA ASP A 181 24.19 -20.22 18.42
C ASP A 181 24.13 -19.07 17.40
N LEU A 182 23.47 -19.31 16.26
CA LEU A 182 23.36 -18.32 15.18
C LEU A 182 22.44 -17.14 15.54
N SER A 183 21.49 -17.32 16.47
CA SER A 183 20.45 -16.32 16.78
C SER A 183 21.02 -15.02 17.36
N LYS A 184 22.09 -15.15 18.16
CA LYS A 184 22.78 -14.02 18.78
C LYS A 184 23.55 -13.18 17.77
N SER A 185 23.89 -13.71 16.59
CA SER A 185 24.69 -13.01 15.58
C SER A 185 23.92 -12.61 14.32
N TYR A 186 22.85 -13.31 13.97
CA TYR A 186 22.13 -13.14 12.70
C TYR A 186 20.62 -13.02 12.90
N ASP A 187 19.95 -12.26 12.03
CA ASP A 187 18.49 -12.11 11.95
C ASP A 187 17.89 -12.95 10.81
N ILE A 188 18.68 -13.20 9.76
CA ILE A 188 18.33 -14.02 8.58
C ILE A 188 19.45 -15.02 8.34
N VAL A 189 19.10 -16.27 8.07
CA VAL A 189 20.05 -17.26 7.52
C VAL A 189 19.55 -17.73 6.16
N VAL A 190 20.30 -17.39 5.11
CA VAL A 190 20.03 -17.83 3.74
C VAL A 190 20.68 -19.20 3.53
N ASP A 191 19.84 -20.22 3.45
CA ASP A 191 20.19 -21.58 3.07
C ASP A 191 20.34 -21.65 1.54
N ALA A 192 21.59 -21.66 1.09
CA ALA A 192 21.99 -21.75 -0.31
C ALA A 192 22.92 -22.96 -0.54
N ILE A 193 22.70 -24.05 0.21
CA ILE A 193 23.63 -25.19 0.24
C ILE A 193 23.37 -26.15 -0.92
N PHE A 194 22.12 -26.62 -1.12
CA PHE A 194 21.78 -27.60 -2.14
C PHE A 194 20.41 -27.32 -2.80
N GLY A 195 20.43 -26.90 -4.08
CA GLY A 195 19.24 -26.76 -4.92
C GLY A 195 18.80 -28.08 -5.60
N SER A 196 17.83 -27.99 -6.52
CA SER A 196 17.20 -29.15 -7.15
C SER A 196 18.11 -30.09 -7.95
N SER A 197 19.35 -29.70 -8.26
CA SER A 197 20.35 -30.54 -8.94
C SER A 197 21.15 -31.46 -8.00
N PHE A 198 20.99 -31.35 -6.68
CA PHE A 198 21.69 -32.21 -5.72
C PHE A 198 21.15 -33.65 -5.69
N HIS A 199 22.03 -34.61 -5.45
CA HIS A 199 21.73 -36.05 -5.43
C HIS A 199 22.46 -36.74 -4.27
N GLY A 200 21.78 -37.66 -3.58
CA GLY A 200 22.33 -38.43 -2.46
C GLY A 200 22.28 -37.70 -1.11
N SER A 201 23.10 -38.13 -0.14
CA SER A 201 23.10 -37.60 1.22
C SER A 201 24.15 -36.49 1.42
N PRO A 202 23.83 -35.39 2.13
CA PRO A 202 24.81 -34.38 2.54
C PRO A 202 26.02 -34.97 3.26
N ARG A 203 27.22 -34.49 2.92
CA ARG A 203 28.50 -34.86 3.55
C ARG A 203 29.08 -33.68 4.32
N THR A 204 30.06 -33.93 5.19
CA THR A 204 30.84 -32.90 5.89
C THR A 204 31.51 -31.96 4.89
N PRO A 205 31.51 -30.62 5.08
CA PRO A 205 30.95 -29.88 6.23
C PRO A 205 29.45 -29.57 6.14
N PHE A 206 28.80 -29.82 5.00
CA PHE A 206 27.41 -29.40 4.76
C PHE A 206 26.39 -30.12 5.64
N ASN A 207 26.63 -31.38 6.02
CA ASN A 207 25.74 -32.09 6.95
C ASN A 207 25.70 -31.42 8.35
N SER A 208 26.84 -30.97 8.89
CA SER A 208 26.88 -30.30 10.20
C SER A 208 26.30 -28.89 10.13
N LEU A 209 26.49 -28.17 9.01
CA LEU A 209 25.82 -26.89 8.75
C LEU A 209 24.30 -27.04 8.70
N ILE A 210 23.76 -28.02 7.97
CA ILE A 210 22.32 -28.34 7.94
C ILE A 210 21.83 -28.70 9.35
N GLN A 211 22.57 -29.50 10.13
CA GLN A 211 22.19 -29.80 11.51
C GLN A 211 22.19 -28.57 12.44
N ARG A 212 23.09 -27.57 12.24
CA ARG A 212 22.99 -26.28 12.94
C ARG A 212 21.70 -25.53 12.59
N LEU A 213 21.25 -25.56 11.33
CA LEU A 213 19.98 -24.97 10.92
C LEU A 213 18.77 -25.69 11.55
N VAL A 214 18.78 -27.02 11.56
CA VAL A 214 17.73 -27.83 12.24
C VAL A 214 17.68 -27.53 13.73
N ALA A 215 18.83 -27.34 14.39
CA ALA A 215 18.90 -27.06 15.82
C ALA A 215 18.20 -25.75 16.24
N LEU A 216 18.07 -24.76 15.34
CA LEU A 216 17.39 -23.49 15.61
C LEU A 216 15.94 -23.68 16.08
N ARG A 217 15.23 -24.70 15.57
CA ARG A 217 13.84 -25.00 15.96
C ARG A 217 13.69 -25.48 17.42
N ASN A 218 14.79 -25.91 18.03
CA ASN A 218 14.84 -26.44 19.41
C ASN A 218 15.28 -25.38 20.43
N LEU A 219 15.56 -24.14 20.00
CA LEU A 219 15.96 -23.05 20.90
C LEU A 219 14.76 -22.45 21.63
N ASN A 220 15.00 -21.92 22.83
CA ASN A 220 13.95 -21.34 23.67
C ASN A 220 13.30 -20.12 23.02
N GLN A 221 11.97 -20.13 22.89
CA GLN A 221 11.13 -19.08 22.27
C GLN A 221 11.15 -17.69 22.98
N LYS A 222 12.09 -17.45 23.91
CA LYS A 222 12.27 -16.17 24.60
C LYS A 222 13.20 -15.20 23.86
N GLU A 223 14.01 -15.68 22.93
CA GLU A 223 14.91 -14.85 22.10
C GLU A 223 14.39 -14.79 20.65
N LYS A 224 14.69 -13.70 19.92
CA LYS A 224 14.29 -13.54 18.50
C LYS A 224 15.10 -14.51 17.64
N LEU A 225 14.50 -15.64 17.28
CA LEU A 225 15.12 -16.62 16.39
C LEU A 225 15.32 -16.05 14.98
N PRO A 226 16.40 -16.43 14.27
CA PRO A 226 16.64 -15.97 12.91
C PRO A 226 15.70 -16.68 11.93
N VAL A 227 15.23 -15.96 10.92
CA VAL A 227 14.41 -16.55 9.85
C VAL A 227 15.30 -17.31 8.86
N ILE A 228 14.97 -18.57 8.60
CA ILE A 228 15.64 -19.39 7.59
C ILE A 228 14.97 -19.14 6.24
N VAL A 229 15.78 -18.81 5.23
CA VAL A 229 15.36 -18.58 3.84
C VAL A 229 16.05 -19.59 2.94
N SER A 230 15.32 -20.56 2.40
CA SER A 230 15.89 -21.56 1.49
C SER A 230 15.81 -21.12 0.03
N VAL A 231 16.94 -21.24 -0.67
CA VAL A 231 17.07 -20.95 -2.10
C VAL A 231 16.72 -22.21 -2.91
N ASP A 232 15.75 -22.06 -3.80
CA ASP A 232 15.20 -23.08 -4.69
C ASP A 232 14.42 -24.23 -4.02
N ILE A 233 15.10 -25.00 -3.16
CA ILE A 233 14.54 -26.05 -2.29
C ILE A 233 15.19 -25.97 -0.89
N PRO A 234 14.58 -26.53 0.17
CA PRO A 234 15.24 -26.61 1.47
C PRO A 234 16.36 -27.65 1.48
N SER A 235 17.58 -27.26 1.85
CA SER A 235 18.74 -28.15 1.78
C SER A 235 18.59 -29.41 2.65
N GLY A 236 18.72 -30.57 2.02
CA GLY A 236 18.55 -31.88 2.64
C GLY A 236 17.15 -32.48 2.52
N TRP A 237 16.17 -31.75 1.97
CA TRP A 237 14.90 -32.35 1.52
C TRP A 237 15.11 -33.15 0.22
N HIS A 238 14.28 -34.17 -0.01
CA HIS A 238 14.17 -34.80 -1.33
C HIS A 238 13.42 -33.86 -2.29
N VAL A 239 13.87 -33.75 -3.54
CA VAL A 239 13.39 -32.77 -4.53
C VAL A 239 11.91 -32.94 -4.88
N GLU A 240 11.34 -34.14 -4.67
CA GLU A 240 9.94 -34.43 -4.97
C GLU A 240 9.09 -34.71 -3.72
N ASP A 241 9.59 -35.50 -2.78
CA ASP A 241 8.84 -35.89 -1.57
C ASP A 241 8.93 -34.87 -0.42
N GLY A 242 9.90 -33.94 -0.45
CA GLY A 242 10.24 -33.05 0.65
C GLY A 242 11.04 -33.75 1.74
N ASP A 243 10.80 -33.40 3.00
CA ASP A 243 11.30 -34.18 4.14
C ASP A 243 10.23 -35.15 4.67
N PRO A 244 10.26 -36.44 4.32
CA PRO A 244 9.36 -37.44 4.88
C PRO A 244 9.67 -37.81 6.35
N SER A 245 10.74 -37.28 6.96
CA SER A 245 11.19 -37.64 8.30
C SER A 245 10.79 -36.67 9.42
N GLY A 246 10.42 -35.42 9.09
CA GLY A 246 10.11 -34.36 10.07
C GLY A 246 11.33 -33.90 10.89
N LYS A 247 12.52 -34.00 10.32
CA LYS A 247 13.83 -33.75 10.97
C LYS A 247 14.79 -32.91 10.10
N GLY A 248 14.39 -32.55 8.88
CA GLY A 248 15.06 -31.57 8.06
C GLY A 248 14.84 -30.14 8.57
N ILE A 249 15.30 -29.16 7.79
CA ILE A 249 15.09 -27.75 8.09
C ILE A 249 13.64 -27.34 7.82
N GLU A 250 13.16 -26.37 8.59
CA GLU A 250 11.83 -25.77 8.47
C GLU A 250 12.00 -24.28 8.11
N PRO A 251 12.18 -23.94 6.81
CA PRO A 251 12.36 -22.56 6.39
C PRO A 251 11.08 -21.74 6.54
N ASP A 252 11.22 -20.48 6.97
CA ASP A 252 10.11 -19.52 7.04
C ASP A 252 9.81 -18.93 5.65
N MET A 253 10.85 -18.81 4.82
CA MET A 253 10.73 -18.44 3.41
C MET A 253 11.36 -19.48 2.50
N LEU A 254 10.66 -19.82 1.42
CA LEU A 254 11.19 -20.58 0.29
C LEU A 254 11.14 -19.70 -0.95
N VAL A 255 12.27 -19.53 -1.63
CA VAL A 255 12.33 -18.83 -2.93
C VAL A 255 12.61 -19.85 -4.02
N SER A 256 11.56 -20.40 -4.62
CA SER A 256 11.70 -21.32 -5.76
C SER A 256 12.13 -20.56 -7.02
N LEU A 257 13.11 -21.10 -7.75
CA LEU A 257 13.64 -20.50 -8.98
C LEU A 257 13.11 -21.26 -10.21
N THR A 258 12.92 -20.56 -11.34
CA THR A 258 12.34 -21.06 -12.60
C THR A 258 10.85 -21.46 -12.45
N ALA A 259 10.58 -22.49 -11.65
CA ALA A 259 9.27 -22.91 -11.16
C ALA A 259 9.45 -23.72 -9.86
N PRO A 260 8.43 -23.81 -8.98
CA PRO A 260 8.47 -24.65 -7.80
C PRO A 260 8.85 -26.10 -8.10
N LYS A 261 9.71 -26.70 -7.29
CA LYS A 261 9.94 -28.15 -7.31
C LYS A 261 8.85 -28.88 -6.53
N MET A 262 8.61 -30.15 -6.86
CA MET A 262 7.53 -30.96 -6.27
C MET A 262 7.56 -30.99 -4.72
N CYS A 263 8.74 -30.97 -4.11
CA CYS A 263 8.92 -30.85 -2.66
C CYS A 263 8.25 -29.60 -2.04
N ALA A 264 8.12 -28.50 -2.79
CA ALA A 264 7.51 -27.26 -2.31
C ALA A 264 6.00 -27.43 -2.00
N LYS A 265 5.36 -28.50 -2.47
CA LYS A 265 3.99 -28.89 -2.02
C LYS A 265 3.93 -29.28 -0.54
N LYS A 266 5.09 -29.52 0.11
CA LYS A 266 5.23 -29.80 1.54
C LYS A 266 5.69 -28.58 2.35
N PHE A 267 5.96 -27.45 1.71
CA PHE A 267 6.40 -26.23 2.39
C PHE A 267 5.28 -25.66 3.27
N SER A 268 5.61 -25.40 4.54
CA SER A 268 4.70 -24.94 5.58
C SER A 268 5.06 -23.56 6.16
N GLY A 269 6.19 -22.98 5.75
CA GLY A 269 6.63 -21.66 6.20
C GLY A 269 5.72 -20.52 5.73
N ARG A 270 5.86 -19.34 6.33
CA ARG A 270 4.94 -18.22 6.09
C ARG A 270 5.01 -17.66 4.67
N HIS A 271 6.12 -17.86 3.95
CA HIS A 271 6.43 -17.09 2.74
C HIS A 271 7.01 -17.93 1.58
N HIS A 272 6.16 -18.37 0.65
CA HIS A 272 6.64 -18.94 -0.63
C HIS A 272 6.71 -17.85 -1.70
N PHE A 273 7.86 -17.72 -2.36
CA PHE A 273 8.08 -16.86 -3.52
C PHE A 273 8.54 -17.68 -4.73
N LEU A 274 8.16 -17.20 -5.91
CA LEU A 274 8.71 -17.63 -7.20
C LEU A 274 9.60 -16.50 -7.75
N GLY A 275 10.85 -16.84 -8.03
CA GLY A 275 11.85 -15.98 -8.66
C GLY A 275 12.38 -16.57 -9.98
N GLY A 276 13.32 -15.87 -10.61
CA GLY A 276 13.87 -16.28 -11.90
C GLY A 276 12.95 -15.93 -13.07
N ARG A 277 12.57 -14.64 -13.15
CA ARG A 277 11.72 -14.08 -14.23
C ARG A 277 12.48 -13.96 -15.57
N PHE A 278 12.94 -15.10 -16.12
CA PHE A 278 13.67 -15.18 -17.38
C PHE A 278 13.13 -16.25 -18.36
N ILE A 279 12.16 -17.08 -17.95
CA ILE A 279 11.62 -18.18 -18.77
C ILE A 279 10.97 -17.65 -20.06
N PRO A 280 11.49 -18.01 -21.26
CA PRO A 280 10.87 -17.58 -22.52
C PRO A 280 9.47 -18.19 -22.71
N PRO A 281 8.51 -17.46 -23.33
CA PRO A 281 7.17 -18.00 -23.60
C PRO A 281 7.16 -19.29 -24.43
N SER A 282 8.18 -19.51 -25.27
CA SER A 282 8.41 -20.76 -26.00
C SER A 282 8.74 -21.93 -25.07
N VAL A 283 9.67 -21.75 -24.14
CA VAL A 283 10.04 -22.76 -23.12
C VAL A 283 8.85 -23.06 -22.22
N ALA A 284 8.16 -22.03 -21.72
CA ALA A 284 6.95 -22.19 -20.91
C ALA A 284 5.85 -22.97 -21.66
N LYS A 285 5.64 -22.71 -22.97
CA LYS A 285 4.70 -23.46 -23.80
C LYS A 285 5.13 -24.92 -24.01
N ASN A 286 6.41 -25.16 -24.28
CA ASN A 286 6.94 -26.50 -24.56
C ASN A 286 6.80 -27.42 -23.33
N PHE A 287 7.22 -26.94 -22.16
CA PHE A 287 7.10 -27.65 -20.88
C PHE A 287 5.72 -27.49 -20.21
N LYS A 288 4.74 -26.87 -20.90
CA LYS A 288 3.35 -26.66 -20.43
C LYS A 288 3.26 -25.99 -19.05
N LEU A 289 4.20 -25.08 -18.76
CA LEU A 289 4.33 -24.40 -17.47
C LEU A 289 3.21 -23.38 -17.28
N ARG A 290 2.46 -23.53 -16.19
CA ARG A 290 1.56 -22.50 -15.68
C ARG A 290 2.35 -21.66 -14.67
N LEU A 291 2.84 -20.52 -15.13
CA LEU A 291 3.54 -19.53 -14.32
C LEU A 291 2.63 -18.31 -14.10
N PRO A 292 2.62 -17.69 -12.90
CA PRO A 292 1.81 -16.51 -12.62
C PRO A 292 2.38 -15.25 -13.27
N THR A 293 1.51 -14.28 -13.56
CA THR A 293 1.93 -12.98 -14.11
C THR A 293 2.62 -12.12 -13.05
N TYR A 294 3.94 -11.98 -13.17
CA TYR A 294 4.74 -11.08 -12.33
C TYR A 294 4.26 -9.62 -12.45
N PRO A 295 4.06 -8.89 -11.33
CA PRO A 295 3.55 -7.52 -11.37
C PRO A 295 4.60 -6.53 -11.88
N GLY A 296 4.25 -5.73 -12.89
CA GLY A 296 5.11 -4.67 -13.43
C GLY A 296 6.51 -5.16 -13.79
N THR A 297 7.53 -4.57 -13.16
CA THR A 297 8.96 -4.91 -13.31
C THR A 297 9.50 -5.86 -12.24
N SER A 298 8.67 -6.42 -11.35
CA SER A 298 9.14 -7.28 -10.26
C SER A 298 9.84 -8.54 -10.77
N LEU A 299 10.93 -8.94 -10.11
CA LEU A 299 11.71 -10.14 -10.42
C LEU A 299 11.24 -11.38 -9.64
N CYS A 300 10.44 -11.16 -8.60
CA CYS A 300 9.81 -12.19 -7.77
C CYS A 300 8.30 -11.96 -7.64
N ILE A 301 7.57 -13.01 -7.27
CA ILE A 301 6.15 -12.94 -6.93
C ILE A 301 5.83 -13.94 -5.82
N ARG A 302 5.08 -13.49 -4.80
CA ARG A 302 4.57 -14.37 -3.74
C ARG A 302 3.57 -15.37 -4.33
N ILE A 303 3.76 -16.66 -4.01
CA ILE A 303 2.89 -17.77 -4.41
C ILE A 303 2.42 -18.56 -3.17
N GLY A 304 1.63 -19.60 -3.37
CA GLY A 304 1.03 -20.36 -2.28
C GLY A 304 -0.07 -19.59 -1.54
N LYS A 305 -0.43 -20.05 -0.34
CA LYS A 305 -1.47 -19.40 0.47
C LYS A 305 -0.95 -18.05 1.00
N PRO A 306 -1.74 -16.97 0.94
CA PRO A 306 -1.37 -15.73 1.62
C PRO A 306 -1.26 -16.00 3.14
N PRO A 307 -0.26 -15.44 3.84
CA PRO A 307 -0.16 -15.60 5.29
C PRO A 307 -1.43 -15.03 5.96
N GLN A 308 -1.88 -15.65 7.04
CA GLN A 308 -2.87 -15.00 7.91
C GLN A 308 -2.23 -13.76 8.52
N VAL A 309 -2.72 -12.59 8.12
CA VAL A 309 -2.27 -11.31 8.64
C VAL A 309 -2.98 -11.06 9.96
N ASP A 310 -2.27 -11.20 11.07
CA ASP A 310 -2.70 -10.61 12.33
C ASP A 310 -2.57 -9.09 12.20
N ILE A 311 -3.72 -8.41 12.13
CA ILE A 311 -3.80 -6.95 12.02
C ILE A 311 -3.20 -6.28 13.28
N SER A 312 -3.27 -6.95 14.44
CA SER A 312 -2.68 -6.50 15.71
C SER A 312 -1.16 -6.40 15.63
N ALA A 313 -0.54 -7.28 14.84
CA ALA A 313 0.92 -7.34 14.61
C ALA A 313 1.41 -6.38 13.51
N LEU A 314 0.51 -5.68 12.79
CA LEU A 314 0.88 -4.62 11.83
C LEU A 314 1.20 -3.27 12.51
N ARG A 315 1.29 -3.23 13.85
CA ARG A 315 1.53 -2.00 14.61
C ARG A 315 2.98 -1.53 14.42
N GLU A 316 3.17 -0.58 13.50
CA GLU A 316 4.41 0.18 13.40
C GLU A 316 4.64 1.01 14.68
N ASN A 317 5.91 1.09 15.12
CA ASN A 317 6.27 1.99 16.21
C ASN A 317 6.34 3.42 15.68
N TYR A 318 5.48 4.30 16.20
CA TYR A 318 5.52 5.73 15.90
C TYR A 318 6.88 6.31 16.32
N ILE A 319 7.64 6.86 15.37
CA ILE A 319 8.89 7.59 15.62
C ILE A 319 8.78 8.95 14.92
N ALA A 320 8.55 9.99 15.70
CA ALA A 320 8.39 11.36 15.24
C ALA A 320 8.93 12.34 16.30
N PRO A 321 9.22 13.61 15.94
CA PRO A 321 9.54 14.62 16.94
C PRO A 321 8.33 14.88 17.86
N GLU A 322 8.63 15.20 19.12
CA GLU A 322 7.68 15.77 20.09
C GLU A 322 7.03 17.04 19.55
N PHE A 323 5.78 17.29 19.96
CA PHE A 323 5.03 18.48 19.62
C PHE A 323 4.44 19.16 20.86
N SER A 324 5.05 20.26 21.30
CA SER A 324 4.65 21.02 22.48
C SER A 324 3.94 22.34 22.17
N GLU A 325 3.25 22.88 23.16
CA GLU A 325 2.52 24.14 23.12
C GLU A 325 3.42 25.33 22.77
N GLU A 326 4.69 25.30 23.17
CA GLU A 326 5.70 26.33 22.84
C GLU A 326 6.25 26.22 21.41
N GLN A 327 6.05 25.06 20.75
CA GLN A 327 6.42 24.82 19.36
C GLN A 327 5.26 25.07 18.38
N ALA A 328 4.06 25.34 18.91
CA ALA A 328 2.84 25.50 18.16
C ALA A 328 2.62 26.97 17.77
N ASP A 329 2.44 27.25 16.48
CA ASP A 329 2.13 28.61 16.03
C ASP A 329 0.74 29.04 16.55
N VAL A 330 0.60 30.30 16.95
CA VAL A 330 -0.64 30.88 17.48
C VAL A 330 -1.75 30.99 16.42
N ASP A 331 -1.40 30.99 15.14
CA ASP A 331 -2.34 30.86 14.03
C ASP A 331 -2.39 29.41 13.51
N PRO A 332 -3.52 28.69 13.65
CA PRO A 332 -3.63 27.33 13.15
C PRO A 332 -3.54 27.25 11.62
N PHE A 333 -3.83 28.31 10.86
CA PHE A 333 -3.61 28.29 9.41
C PHE A 333 -2.11 28.26 9.06
N THR A 334 -1.29 28.97 9.85
CA THR A 334 0.17 28.91 9.79
C THR A 334 0.69 27.57 10.31
N GLN A 335 0.13 27.02 11.40
CA GLN A 335 0.47 25.68 11.89
C GLN A 335 0.15 24.58 10.86
N VAL A 336 -0.94 24.68 10.09
CA VAL A 336 -1.22 23.79 8.94
C VAL A 336 -0.10 23.90 7.90
N LEU A 337 0.41 25.10 7.58
CA LEU A 337 1.54 25.26 6.65
C LEU A 337 2.85 24.67 7.18
N LEU A 338 3.08 24.66 8.49
CA LEU A 338 4.25 24.02 9.12
C LEU A 338 4.14 22.48 9.14
N TYR A 339 2.93 21.94 9.31
CA TYR A 339 2.68 20.51 9.22
C TYR A 339 2.74 19.98 7.78
N VAL A 340 2.21 20.75 6.82
CA VAL A 340 2.28 20.47 5.38
C VAL A 340 3.70 20.78 4.88
N ASN A 341 4.58 19.78 4.95
CA ASN A 341 5.91 19.82 4.31
C ASN A 341 5.78 20.43 2.89
N PRO A 342 6.63 21.40 2.48
CA PRO A 342 6.52 22.07 1.18
C PRO A 342 6.45 21.12 -0.04
N SER A 343 7.03 19.91 0.09
CA SER A 343 6.98 18.84 -0.91
C SER A 343 5.56 18.28 -1.16
N CYS A 344 4.65 18.41 -0.18
CA CYS A 344 3.34 17.76 -0.16
C CYS A 344 2.20 18.62 -0.72
N LEU A 345 2.39 19.93 -0.86
CA LEU A 345 1.36 20.90 -1.30
C LEU A 345 0.67 20.54 -2.63
N ALA A 346 1.31 19.76 -3.49
CA ALA A 346 0.74 19.33 -4.77
C ALA A 346 -0.30 18.18 -4.68
N LYS A 347 -0.36 17.45 -3.55
CA LYS A 347 -1.15 16.20 -3.42
C LYS A 347 -1.60 15.95 -1.97
N LEU A 348 -2.54 16.75 -1.46
CA LEU A 348 -3.19 16.49 -0.17
C LEU A 348 -4.51 15.71 -0.36
N PRO A 349 -4.57 14.39 -0.09
CA PRO A 349 -5.83 13.75 0.24
C PRO A 349 -6.28 14.28 1.60
N VAL A 350 -7.40 15.00 1.62
CA VAL A 350 -8.22 15.10 2.82
C VAL A 350 -8.65 13.68 3.17
N VAL A 351 -8.43 13.21 4.39
CA VAL A 351 -9.13 12.07 4.99
C VAL A 351 -10.34 12.61 5.74
N SER A 352 -11.25 11.75 6.18
CA SER A 352 -11.69 11.85 7.57
C SER A 352 -12.08 10.48 8.08
N ASP A 353 -11.71 10.25 9.34
CA ASP A 353 -11.90 9.02 10.08
C ASP A 353 -12.30 9.44 11.50
N GLY A 354 -13.18 8.68 12.15
CA GLY A 354 -13.83 9.11 13.38
C GLY A 354 -15.22 8.48 13.56
N GLU A 355 -15.47 7.98 14.78
CA GLU A 355 -16.69 7.23 15.08
C GLU A 355 -17.89 8.10 15.49
N LEU A 356 -19.08 7.57 15.17
CA LEU A 356 -20.44 8.02 15.48
C LEU A 356 -20.94 9.35 14.82
N LEU A 357 -22.02 9.36 14.02
CA LEU A 357 -22.98 8.30 13.62
C LEU A 357 -23.02 8.00 12.11
N LEU A 358 -23.72 8.78 11.25
CA LEU A 358 -24.12 8.32 9.90
C LEU A 358 -24.08 9.38 8.76
N TYR A 359 -22.98 9.52 7.99
CA TYR A 359 -22.84 10.40 6.80
C TYR A 359 -22.17 9.68 5.62
N SER A 360 -21.83 10.43 4.59
CA SER A 360 -20.67 10.19 3.74
C SER A 360 -19.80 11.45 3.62
N VAL A 361 -18.53 11.45 4.05
CA VAL A 361 -17.57 12.34 3.39
C VAL A 361 -17.14 11.69 2.07
N ARG A 362 -15.95 12.04 1.60
CA ARG A 362 -15.00 11.09 1.01
C ARG A 362 -13.61 11.70 1.13
N MET A 363 -12.51 10.98 0.86
CA MET A 363 -11.26 11.72 0.66
C MET A 363 -11.54 12.75 -0.44
N MET A 364 -11.05 13.95 -0.28
CA MET A 364 -11.19 14.99 -1.30
C MET A 364 -9.84 15.61 -1.56
N MET A 365 -9.60 16.00 -2.81
CA MET A 365 -8.40 16.72 -3.16
C MET A 365 -8.66 18.20 -2.86
N LEU A 366 -8.09 18.69 -1.75
CA LEU A 366 -8.08 20.11 -1.41
C LEU A 366 -7.53 20.92 -2.60
N LYS A 367 -8.07 22.11 -2.84
CA LYS A 367 -7.67 22.99 -3.96
C LYS A 367 -7.07 24.31 -3.53
N GLY A 368 -7.32 24.72 -2.29
CA GLY A 368 -6.65 25.80 -1.62
C GLY A 368 -7.20 25.92 -0.21
N PHE A 369 -6.49 26.65 0.63
CA PHE A 369 -7.03 27.18 1.86
C PHE A 369 -6.47 28.58 2.07
N ASP A 370 -7.25 29.41 2.75
CA ASP A 370 -6.88 30.74 3.20
C ASP A 370 -7.54 30.99 4.57
N LYS A 371 -7.34 32.16 5.16
CA LYS A 371 -7.99 32.57 6.42
C LYS A 371 -9.53 32.54 6.39
N ASN A 372 -10.15 32.40 5.21
CA ASN A 372 -11.59 32.28 5.03
C ASN A 372 -12.05 30.82 4.90
N GLY A 373 -11.12 29.85 4.84
CA GLY A 373 -11.40 28.42 4.95
C GLY A 373 -10.79 27.53 3.87
N PHE A 374 -11.12 26.23 3.95
CA PHE A 374 -10.60 25.14 3.13
C PHE A 374 -11.53 24.85 1.94
N VAL A 375 -11.02 24.88 0.71
CA VAL A 375 -11.83 24.80 -0.52
C VAL A 375 -11.59 23.52 -1.31
N TRP A 376 -12.68 22.86 -1.71
CA TRP A 376 -12.69 21.72 -2.63
C TRP A 376 -13.85 21.86 -3.64
N TYR A 377 -13.80 21.09 -4.74
CA TYR A 377 -14.79 21.18 -5.81
C TYR A 377 -15.35 19.82 -6.17
N THR A 378 -16.67 19.75 -6.40
CA THR A 378 -17.39 18.48 -6.48
C THR A 378 -18.74 18.59 -7.18
N ASN A 379 -19.42 17.46 -7.38
CA ASN A 379 -20.76 17.40 -7.96
C ASN A 379 -21.82 17.62 -6.85
N TYR A 380 -22.66 18.64 -7.02
CA TYR A 380 -23.72 19.08 -6.09
C TYR A 380 -24.91 18.10 -5.97
N GLU A 381 -25.07 17.15 -6.91
CA GLU A 381 -26.13 16.12 -6.87
C GLU A 381 -25.69 14.84 -6.12
N SER A 382 -24.40 14.73 -5.76
CA SER A 382 -23.83 13.56 -5.07
C SER A 382 -24.32 13.44 -3.62
N PRO A 383 -24.31 12.23 -2.99
CA PRO A 383 -24.86 12.01 -1.65
C PRO A 383 -24.36 13.01 -0.61
N LYS A 384 -23.03 13.14 -0.47
CA LYS A 384 -22.36 14.14 0.38
C LYS A 384 -22.79 15.60 0.15
N ALA A 385 -23.26 15.97 -1.04
CA ALA A 385 -23.65 17.34 -1.35
C ALA A 385 -25.13 17.62 -1.00
N ARG A 386 -26.00 16.60 -1.15
CA ARG A 386 -27.34 16.61 -0.54
C ARG A 386 -27.23 16.67 0.97
N GLU A 387 -26.37 15.83 1.53
CA GLU A 387 -26.00 15.84 2.94
C GLU A 387 -25.55 17.21 3.44
N ILE A 388 -24.58 17.87 2.78
CA ILE A 388 -24.12 19.23 3.15
C ILE A 388 -25.27 20.26 3.09
N SER A 389 -26.27 20.07 2.22
CA SER A 389 -27.45 20.96 2.17
C SER A 389 -28.48 20.71 3.29
N GLU A 390 -28.43 19.56 3.96
CA GLU A 390 -29.27 19.22 5.13
C GLU A 390 -28.61 19.63 6.46
N ASN A 391 -27.27 19.53 6.54
CA ASN A 391 -26.46 20.06 7.64
C ASN A 391 -25.13 20.54 7.10
N SER A 392 -24.82 21.82 7.31
CA SER A 392 -23.57 22.45 6.89
C SER A 392 -22.39 22.17 7.81
N ARG A 393 -22.56 21.61 9.02
CA ARG A 393 -21.42 21.19 9.85
C ARG A 393 -20.70 20.01 9.22
N GLY A 394 -19.37 20.10 9.11
CA GLY A 394 -18.51 19.03 8.60
C GLY A 394 -17.09 19.10 9.14
N ALA A 395 -16.33 18.04 8.89
CA ALA A 395 -14.94 17.90 9.28
C ALA A 395 -14.05 17.47 8.09
N ILE A 396 -12.83 17.98 8.09
CA ILE A 396 -11.74 17.68 7.17
C ILE A 396 -10.59 17.15 8.01
N VAL A 397 -10.04 15.98 7.68
CA VAL A 397 -8.80 15.49 8.29
C VAL A 397 -7.69 15.51 7.24
N PHE A 398 -6.45 15.69 7.66
CA PHE A 398 -5.25 15.41 6.88
C PHE A 398 -4.45 14.35 7.63
N TYR A 399 -4.03 13.28 6.96
CA TYR A 399 -3.26 12.20 7.58
C TYR A 399 -2.03 11.89 6.73
N TRP A 400 -0.87 11.82 7.39
CA TRP A 400 0.41 11.45 6.82
C TRP A 400 1.01 10.31 7.63
N GLY A 401 0.61 9.07 7.33
CA GLY A 401 1.09 7.88 8.04
C GLY A 401 2.62 7.81 8.14
N ALA A 402 3.34 8.06 7.05
CA ALA A 402 4.81 8.07 7.03
C ALA A 402 5.49 9.25 7.77
N LEU A 403 4.72 10.19 8.33
CA LEU A 403 5.18 11.24 9.24
C LEU A 403 4.54 11.11 10.64
N PHE A 404 3.68 10.10 10.82
CA PHE A 404 2.82 9.90 11.97
C PHE A 404 2.07 11.17 12.40
N ARG A 405 1.55 11.94 11.42
CA ARG A 405 0.84 13.20 11.64
C ARG A 405 -0.62 13.13 11.23
N GLN A 406 -1.48 13.76 12.02
CA GLN A 406 -2.87 14.04 11.69
C GLN A 406 -3.21 15.52 12.00
N ILE A 407 -4.11 16.11 11.21
CA ILE A 407 -4.79 17.36 11.54
C ILE A 407 -6.29 17.13 11.34
N ILE A 408 -7.13 17.52 12.30
CA ILE A 408 -8.58 17.63 12.14
C ILE A 408 -8.93 19.12 12.00
N VAL A 409 -9.87 19.47 11.12
CA VAL A 409 -10.42 20.82 10.95
C VAL A 409 -11.93 20.72 10.85
N GLU A 410 -12.64 21.33 11.80
CA GLU A 410 -14.10 21.30 11.86
C GLU A 410 -14.70 22.69 11.64
N GLY A 411 -15.92 22.74 11.10
CA GLY A 411 -16.68 23.99 11.01
C GLY A 411 -17.83 23.96 10.02
N LEU A 412 -18.19 25.13 9.50
CA LEU A 412 -19.35 25.34 8.64
C LEU A 412 -18.97 25.29 7.15
N VAL A 413 -19.70 24.48 6.40
CA VAL A 413 -19.52 24.27 4.95
C VAL A 413 -20.55 25.07 4.16
N GLU A 414 -20.06 25.95 3.29
CA GLU A 414 -20.86 26.76 2.37
C GLU A 414 -20.47 26.51 0.92
N LYS A 415 -21.35 26.82 -0.04
CA LYS A 415 -20.97 26.87 -1.46
C LYS A 415 -20.14 28.13 -1.71
N VAL A 416 -19.09 28.01 -2.53
CA VAL A 416 -18.38 29.20 -3.03
C VAL A 416 -19.23 29.90 -4.09
N ALA A 417 -18.92 31.16 -4.38
CA ALA A 417 -19.57 31.93 -5.44
C ALA A 417 -19.51 31.18 -6.80
N ASP A 418 -20.54 31.35 -7.63
CA ASP A 418 -20.58 30.66 -8.93
C ASP A 418 -19.42 31.11 -9.83
N GLU A 419 -18.97 32.37 -9.73
CA GLU A 419 -17.80 32.92 -10.43
C GLU A 419 -16.48 32.30 -9.95
N GLU A 420 -16.37 31.89 -8.68
CA GLU A 420 -15.24 31.12 -8.16
C GLU A 420 -15.27 29.69 -8.71
N SER A 421 -16.47 29.08 -8.76
CA SER A 421 -16.71 27.78 -9.38
C SER A 421 -16.38 27.75 -10.87
N ASP A 422 -16.76 28.78 -11.64
CA ASP A 422 -16.46 28.92 -13.07
C ASP A 422 -14.98 29.18 -13.31
N ARG A 423 -14.37 30.13 -12.59
CA ARG A 423 -12.94 30.45 -12.72
C ARG A 423 -12.07 29.21 -12.47
N TYR A 424 -12.38 28.43 -11.43
CA TYR A 424 -11.68 27.18 -11.18
C TYR A 424 -12.04 26.09 -12.22
N PHE A 425 -13.29 25.96 -12.67
CA PHE A 425 -13.64 25.00 -13.73
C PHE A 425 -12.84 25.24 -15.02
N GLN A 426 -12.74 26.50 -15.46
CA GLN A 426 -11.98 26.85 -16.66
C GLN A 426 -10.46 26.66 -16.50
N SER A 427 -9.93 26.71 -15.28
CA SER A 427 -8.51 26.41 -15.01
C SER A 427 -8.14 24.92 -15.13
N ARG A 428 -9.12 24.01 -15.19
CA ARG A 428 -8.89 22.56 -15.20
C ARG A 428 -8.51 22.08 -16.61
N PRO A 429 -7.65 21.04 -16.75
CA PRO A 429 -7.37 20.43 -18.05
C PRO A 429 -8.65 19.93 -18.74
N ARG A 430 -8.72 20.01 -20.07
CA ARG A 430 -9.92 19.71 -20.87
C ARG A 430 -10.59 18.38 -20.52
N GLY A 431 -9.84 17.27 -20.47
CA GLY A 431 -10.38 15.96 -20.06
C GLY A 431 -10.91 15.92 -18.61
N SER A 432 -10.45 16.80 -17.72
CA SER A 432 -11.04 16.97 -16.38
C SER A 432 -12.34 17.78 -16.40
N GLN A 433 -12.48 18.76 -17.31
CA GLN A 433 -13.75 19.46 -17.55
C GLN A 433 -14.80 18.48 -18.08
N ILE A 434 -14.46 17.73 -19.13
CA ILE A 434 -15.31 16.69 -19.74
C ILE A 434 -15.66 15.61 -18.73
N GLY A 435 -14.69 15.07 -18.00
CA GLY A 435 -14.92 14.07 -16.95
C GLY A 435 -15.85 14.53 -15.82
N ALA A 436 -15.99 15.84 -15.58
CA ALA A 436 -16.95 16.39 -14.63
C ALA A 436 -18.39 16.53 -15.19
N ILE A 437 -18.56 16.46 -16.52
CA ILE A 437 -19.85 16.41 -17.22
C ILE A 437 -20.30 14.94 -17.40
N VAL A 438 -19.36 14.04 -17.73
CA VAL A 438 -19.61 12.58 -17.77
C VAL A 438 -19.97 12.05 -16.38
N SER A 439 -19.23 12.46 -15.34
CA SER A 439 -19.39 11.90 -13.99
C SER A 439 -20.56 12.51 -13.21
N LYS A 440 -21.75 11.95 -13.43
CA LYS A 440 -22.88 12.01 -12.49
C LYS A 440 -22.50 11.25 -11.20
N GLN A 441 -21.80 11.93 -10.30
CA GLN A 441 -21.03 11.26 -9.23
C GLN A 441 -21.94 10.46 -8.28
N SER A 442 -21.70 9.15 -8.19
CA SER A 442 -22.44 8.15 -7.40
C SER A 442 -23.78 7.68 -7.98
N THR A 443 -24.10 7.94 -9.26
CA THR A 443 -25.20 7.21 -9.94
C THR A 443 -24.72 5.84 -10.42
N VAL A 444 -25.59 4.82 -10.37
CA VAL A 444 -25.32 3.50 -10.95
C VAL A 444 -25.20 3.61 -12.48
N VAL A 445 -24.26 2.86 -13.07
CA VAL A 445 -24.08 2.71 -14.52
C VAL A 445 -23.91 1.22 -14.86
N SER A 446 -24.26 0.81 -16.08
CA SER A 446 -24.25 -0.59 -16.51
C SER A 446 -22.87 -1.16 -16.85
N GLY A 447 -21.85 -0.31 -17.01
CA GLY A 447 -20.48 -0.71 -17.34
C GLY A 447 -19.55 0.50 -17.42
N ARG A 448 -18.24 0.25 -17.59
CA ARG A 448 -17.23 1.31 -17.77
C ARG A 448 -17.35 1.95 -19.16
N GLU A 449 -17.79 1.16 -20.12
CA GLU A 449 -17.81 1.45 -21.56
C GLU A 449 -18.81 2.58 -21.88
N ILE A 450 -19.89 2.69 -21.10
CA ILE A 450 -20.83 3.82 -21.16
C ILE A 450 -20.15 5.15 -20.80
N LEU A 451 -19.19 5.14 -19.86
CA LEU A 451 -18.44 6.34 -19.49
C LEU A 451 -17.44 6.74 -20.58
N HIS A 452 -16.81 5.76 -21.24
CA HIS A 452 -15.95 6.02 -22.40
C HIS A 452 -16.75 6.58 -23.59
N GLN A 453 -17.86 5.96 -23.97
CA GLN A 453 -18.74 6.46 -25.04
C GLN A 453 -19.28 7.88 -24.76
N GLN A 454 -19.59 8.20 -23.50
CA GLN A 454 -19.99 9.55 -23.10
C GLN A 454 -18.82 10.55 -23.14
N GLN A 455 -17.61 10.12 -22.79
CA GLN A 455 -16.41 10.96 -22.91
C GLN A 455 -16.09 11.24 -24.38
N GLU A 456 -15.99 10.21 -25.22
CA GLU A 456 -15.73 10.31 -26.67
C GLU A 456 -16.74 11.22 -27.37
N LYS A 457 -18.03 11.07 -27.04
CA LYS A 457 -19.10 11.93 -27.58
C LYS A 457 -18.92 13.41 -27.19
N LEU A 458 -18.49 13.70 -25.97
CA LEU A 458 -18.24 15.08 -25.52
C LEU A 458 -16.92 15.64 -26.05
N GLU A 459 -15.90 14.81 -26.24
CA GLU A 459 -14.64 15.18 -26.90
C GLU A 459 -14.87 15.52 -28.38
N ALA A 460 -15.73 14.77 -29.08
CA ALA A 460 -16.17 15.08 -30.45
C ALA A 460 -17.10 16.31 -30.52
N GLN A 461 -17.97 16.52 -29.52
CA GLN A 461 -18.86 17.69 -29.46
C GLN A 461 -18.11 19.00 -29.20
N PHE A 462 -17.09 18.98 -28.35
CA PHE A 462 -16.30 20.15 -27.97
C PHE A 462 -14.95 20.17 -28.71
N SER A 463 -14.98 20.64 -29.96
CA SER A 463 -13.80 20.84 -30.84
C SER A 463 -12.64 21.55 -30.13
N GLU A 464 -11.40 21.29 -30.56
CA GLU A 464 -10.21 21.84 -29.90
C GLU A 464 -10.25 23.38 -29.83
N GLY A 465 -9.88 23.93 -28.67
CA GLY A 465 -9.98 25.37 -28.37
C GLY A 465 -11.37 25.86 -27.93
N SER A 466 -12.48 25.12 -28.18
CA SER A 466 -13.82 25.57 -27.76
C SER A 466 -13.99 25.59 -26.23
N LEU A 467 -14.71 26.60 -25.72
CA LEU A 467 -15.02 26.75 -24.30
C LEU A 467 -16.02 25.69 -23.83
N ILE A 468 -15.66 24.93 -22.81
CA ILE A 468 -16.57 23.96 -22.18
C ILE A 468 -17.30 24.64 -21.01
N PRO A 469 -18.64 24.77 -21.01
CA PRO A 469 -19.36 25.37 -19.90
C PRO A 469 -19.31 24.48 -18.65
N ARG A 470 -19.26 25.10 -17.46
CA ARG A 470 -19.43 24.38 -16.20
C ARG A 470 -20.88 23.86 -16.11
N PRO A 471 -21.11 22.58 -15.80
CA PRO A 471 -22.46 22.10 -15.55
C PRO A 471 -22.98 22.62 -14.21
N LYS A 472 -24.26 23.04 -14.16
CA LYS A 472 -24.89 23.62 -12.95
C LYS A 472 -24.81 22.72 -11.71
N TYR A 473 -24.72 21.40 -11.89
CA TYR A 473 -24.53 20.42 -10.82
C TYR A 473 -23.07 20.29 -10.34
N TRP A 474 -22.17 21.23 -10.66
CA TRP A 474 -20.77 21.17 -10.24
C TRP A 474 -20.26 22.54 -9.80
N GLY A 475 -19.49 22.56 -8.71
CA GLY A 475 -18.86 23.77 -8.18
C GLY A 475 -18.09 23.53 -6.89
N GLY A 476 -17.75 24.61 -6.20
CA GLY A 476 -16.93 24.59 -4.99
C GLY A 476 -17.73 24.60 -3.69
N TYR A 477 -17.16 23.98 -2.67
CA TYR A 477 -17.53 24.14 -1.26
C TYR A 477 -16.32 24.65 -0.47
N ARG A 478 -16.59 25.41 0.59
CA ARG A 478 -15.62 25.99 1.51
C ARG A 478 -16.01 25.64 2.94
N LEU A 479 -15.11 25.03 3.71
CA LEU A 479 -15.24 24.85 5.16
C LEU A 479 -14.58 26.03 5.86
N LYS A 480 -15.37 26.82 6.61
CA LYS A 480 -14.93 27.87 7.52
C LYS A 480 -14.60 27.24 8.88
N PRO A 481 -13.32 27.21 9.32
CA PRO A 481 -12.94 26.54 10.56
C PRO A 481 -13.50 27.23 11.80
N GLU A 482 -13.98 26.41 12.73
CA GLU A 482 -14.33 26.78 14.11
C GLU A 482 -13.38 26.09 15.12
N LEU A 483 -12.78 24.96 14.72
CA LEU A 483 -11.82 24.17 15.50
C LEU A 483 -10.74 23.58 14.60
N PHE A 484 -9.52 23.45 15.13
CA PHE A 484 -8.49 22.55 14.62
C PHE A 484 -8.03 21.60 15.73
N GLU A 485 -7.57 20.40 15.37
CA GLU A 485 -6.76 19.53 16.25
C GLU A 485 -5.51 19.09 15.49
N PHE A 486 -4.34 19.17 16.12
CA PHE A 486 -3.07 18.68 15.58
C PHE A 486 -2.61 17.49 16.42
N TRP A 487 -2.39 16.35 15.76
CA TRP A 487 -1.98 15.09 16.38
C TRP A 487 -0.62 14.65 15.82
N GLN A 488 0.27 14.22 16.70
CA GLN A 488 1.60 13.70 16.37
C GLN A 488 1.85 12.39 17.15
N GLY A 489 2.08 11.31 16.39
CA GLY A 489 2.27 9.96 16.93
C GLY A 489 3.55 9.84 17.75
N GLN A 490 3.52 8.98 18.78
CA GLN A 490 4.59 8.83 19.78
C GLN A 490 4.79 7.35 20.15
N PRO A 491 6.03 6.88 20.43
CA PRO A 491 6.31 5.46 20.65
C PRO A 491 5.55 4.84 21.83
N SER A 492 5.31 5.64 22.87
CA SER A 492 4.60 5.26 24.09
C SER A 492 3.08 5.13 23.91
N ASN A 493 2.54 5.58 22.78
CA ASN A 493 1.12 5.88 22.55
C ASN A 493 0.57 7.05 23.38
N LEU A 494 1.44 7.76 24.11
CA LEU A 494 1.09 9.06 24.70
C LEU A 494 1.30 10.13 23.62
N HIS A 495 0.36 10.17 22.67
CA HIS A 495 0.40 11.04 21.49
C HIS A 495 0.25 12.52 21.86
N ASP A 496 0.98 13.39 21.16
CA ASP A 496 0.81 14.82 21.29
C ASP A 496 -0.46 15.25 20.56
N ARG A 497 -1.37 15.92 21.27
CA ARG A 497 -2.65 16.42 20.74
C ARG A 497 -2.89 17.85 21.19
N LEU A 498 -2.81 18.82 20.28
CA LEU A 498 -3.15 20.22 20.56
C LEU A 498 -4.41 20.63 19.79
N ARG A 499 -5.43 21.06 20.53
CA ARG A 499 -6.67 21.63 20.00
C ARG A 499 -6.58 23.14 19.94
N TYR A 500 -7.10 23.72 18.86
CA TYR A 500 -7.31 25.15 18.68
C TYR A 500 -8.81 25.45 18.63
N THR A 501 -9.28 26.36 19.48
CA THR A 501 -10.66 26.88 19.47
C THR A 501 -10.69 28.39 19.35
N LEU A 502 -11.73 28.94 18.71
CA LEU A 502 -11.98 30.38 18.69
C LEU A 502 -12.66 30.81 20.00
N GLU A 503 -11.95 31.60 20.81
CA GLU A 503 -12.52 32.31 21.96
C GLU A 503 -12.54 33.83 21.71
N ASP A 504 -13.34 34.56 22.48
CA ASP A 504 -13.37 36.02 22.46
C ASP A 504 -12.59 36.55 23.68
N ILE A 505 -11.47 37.22 23.41
CA ILE A 505 -10.53 37.74 24.41
C ILE A 505 -10.43 39.26 24.18
N ASP A 506 -10.82 40.05 25.18
CA ASP A 506 -10.85 41.52 25.14
C ASP A 506 -11.59 42.11 23.92
N GLY A 507 -12.69 41.46 23.48
CA GLY A 507 -13.48 41.88 22.32
C GLY A 507 -12.84 41.52 20.97
N LYS A 508 -11.86 40.61 20.97
CA LYS A 508 -11.17 40.11 19.78
C LYS A 508 -11.28 38.59 19.74
N ARG A 509 -11.70 38.05 18.60
CA ARG A 509 -11.57 36.61 18.34
C ARG A 509 -10.10 36.23 18.22
N ALA A 510 -9.67 35.31 19.07
CA ALA A 510 -8.34 34.72 19.09
C ALA A 510 -8.44 33.20 19.10
N TRP A 511 -7.37 32.53 18.66
CA TRP A 511 -7.26 31.08 18.82
C TRP A 511 -6.59 30.78 20.17
N LYS A 512 -7.23 29.90 20.95
CA LYS A 512 -6.68 29.34 22.18
C LYS A 512 -6.17 27.93 21.89
N ILE A 513 -4.99 27.59 22.41
CA ILE A 513 -4.38 26.28 22.30
C ILE A 513 -4.61 25.50 23.61
N GLU A 514 -5.05 24.24 23.51
CA GLU A 514 -5.28 23.35 24.64
C GLU A 514 -4.75 21.95 24.33
N ARG A 515 -3.96 21.36 25.22
CA ARG A 515 -3.55 19.95 25.09
C ARG A 515 -4.68 19.00 25.48
N LEU A 516 -4.91 17.99 24.64
CA LEU A 516 -5.85 16.90 24.90
C LEU A 516 -5.11 15.66 25.41
N ALA A 517 -5.83 14.80 26.12
CA ALA A 517 -5.36 13.44 26.37
C ALA A 517 -5.34 12.63 25.06
N PRO A 518 -4.35 11.74 24.86
CA PRO A 518 -4.23 10.88 23.68
C PRO A 518 -5.44 9.94 23.52
#